data_AF-A0A0D6KAV4-F1
#
_entry.id   AF-A0A0D6KAV4-F1
#
_cell.length_a   1.000
_cell.length_b   1.000
_cell.length_c   1.000
_cell.angle_alpha   90.00
_cell.angle_beta   90.00
_cell.angle_gamma   90.00
#
_symmetry.space_group_name_H-M   'P 1'
#
loop_
_entity.id
_entity.type
_entity.pdbx_description
1 polymer ?
#
loop_
_entity_poly.entity_id
_entity_poly.type
_entity_poly.pdbx_seq_one_letter_code
_entity_poly.pdbx_strand_id
1 'polypeptide(L)'
;MHHALKLHTKPSKQPKSNINMYCSNKYRIFSCDGGGFRGYLTSLILESIEKKINNKIAVLQMKNNASGQKLGDYFEMYAGTSTGALIACGLAKGLSAKEIKNIYCKDGEKIFPNLNIWKEVRYRAAQFLSAFTIQSLTGMTSKHHFWLSKPLFDGTELQKAIEDVFGQDTHFGDLAQNKRIIITSYDVWNSLPVIFDNQNEEHQSLKIVDILLASAAYPGGFPAHSISNPSFIKHQTKLGSSKSNDDGFPLVDGGLVANNPALLALAEYCKYKKNNPQIPDAVILATFGTGKLALRFNLKQTKTMGLLDWTFPFGNPLSEVIFGGYSRLTDNIASSLLKDYINKDGVDNYFRFQPYIETIENQSSTVSPNPDSVFITPQERKQFESATFQHSSKNVLEKIADKYLTEKLENSNTSNNQQIQVTQRIEKLVINLL
;
A
#
# COMPACT_ATOMS: atom_id res chain seq x y z
N MET A 1 -9.16 69.24 -10.98
CA MET A 1 -9.24 68.39 -9.77
C MET A 1 -9.78 67.02 -10.19
N HIS A 2 -8.94 65.99 -10.00
CA HIS A 2 -9.16 64.54 -10.07
C HIS A 2 -10.29 63.94 -10.92
N HIS A 3 -9.90 63.32 -12.04
CA HIS A 3 -10.48 62.06 -12.50
C HIS A 3 -9.35 61.02 -12.51
N ALA A 4 -9.29 60.15 -11.51
CA ALA A 4 -8.27 59.12 -11.36
C ALA A 4 -8.69 57.85 -12.13
N LEU A 5 -7.93 57.50 -13.16
CA LEU A 5 -7.94 56.21 -13.83
C LEU A 5 -7.40 55.13 -12.87
N LYS A 6 -8.22 54.14 -12.53
CA LYS A 6 -7.78 52.90 -11.86
C LYS A 6 -7.04 52.03 -12.88
N LEU A 7 -5.72 51.99 -12.79
CA LEU A 7 -4.89 50.97 -13.44
C LEU A 7 -5.03 49.65 -12.67
N HIS A 8 -5.69 48.67 -13.26
CA HIS A 8 -5.62 47.28 -12.80
C HIS A 8 -4.26 46.69 -13.19
N THR A 9 -3.35 46.60 -12.23
CA THR A 9 -2.12 45.81 -12.36
C THR A 9 -2.48 44.32 -12.29
N LYS A 10 -2.35 43.61 -13.42
CA LYS A 10 -2.38 42.14 -13.46
C LYS A 10 -1.22 41.58 -12.63
N PRO A 11 -1.42 40.51 -11.83
CA PRO A 11 -0.30 39.85 -11.18
C PRO A 11 0.60 39.17 -12.22
N SER A 12 1.91 39.41 -12.09
CA SER A 12 2.97 38.87 -12.94
C SER A 12 3.01 37.34 -12.87
N LYS A 13 2.85 36.69 -14.02
CA LYS A 13 3.13 35.25 -14.19
C LYS A 13 4.63 35.01 -13.97
N GLN A 14 5.00 34.40 -12.86
CA GLN A 14 6.32 33.78 -12.72
C GLN A 14 6.43 32.57 -13.67
N PRO A 15 7.62 32.29 -14.23
CA PRO A 15 7.79 31.24 -15.22
C PRO A 15 7.59 29.87 -14.56
N LYS A 16 6.58 29.13 -15.03
CA LYS A 16 6.43 27.70 -14.75
C LYS A 16 7.70 27.00 -15.20
N SER A 17 8.39 26.33 -14.28
CA SER A 17 9.49 25.43 -14.59
C SER A 17 8.96 24.24 -15.39
N ASN A 18 8.86 24.41 -16.71
CA ASN A 18 8.57 23.34 -17.66
C ASN A 18 9.80 22.44 -17.76
N ILE A 19 9.94 21.51 -16.82
CA ILE A 19 10.79 20.34 -17.05
C ILE A 19 9.94 19.36 -17.86
N ASN A 20 10.19 19.35 -19.18
CA ASN A 20 9.75 18.38 -20.19
C ASN A 20 8.76 17.28 -19.74
N MET A 21 7.47 17.58 -19.74
CA MET A 21 6.38 16.61 -19.50
C MET A 21 5.87 15.94 -20.79
N TYR A 22 6.52 16.14 -21.94
CA TYR A 22 6.00 15.77 -23.27
C TYR A 22 6.91 14.87 -24.12
N CYS A 23 7.93 14.23 -23.56
CA CYS A 23 8.76 13.27 -24.31
C CYS A 23 8.44 11.79 -24.02
N SER A 24 7.48 11.50 -23.13
CA SER A 24 7.03 10.13 -22.89
C SER A 24 5.81 9.81 -23.76
N ASN A 25 5.95 8.88 -24.71
CA ASN A 25 4.83 8.28 -25.45
C ASN A 25 3.99 7.32 -24.57
N LYS A 26 4.21 7.28 -23.24
CA LYS A 26 3.56 6.34 -22.33
C LYS A 26 3.05 7.05 -21.07
N TYR A 27 1.91 6.60 -20.55
CA TYR A 27 1.36 7.00 -19.27
C TYR A 27 1.86 6.05 -18.17
N ARG A 28 2.41 6.57 -17.08
CA ARG A 28 3.14 5.81 -16.07
C ARG A 28 2.34 5.80 -14.76
N ILE A 29 2.03 4.59 -14.32
CA ILE A 29 1.22 4.32 -13.13
C ILE A 29 2.06 3.61 -12.08
N PHE A 30 2.11 4.19 -10.90
CA PHE A 30 2.60 3.57 -9.68
C PHE A 30 1.43 2.95 -8.91
N SER A 31 1.55 1.69 -8.50
CA SER A 31 0.56 1.02 -7.65
C SER A 31 1.25 0.36 -6.46
N CYS A 32 0.72 0.51 -5.25
CA CYS A 32 1.28 -0.11 -4.05
C CYS A 32 0.21 -0.85 -3.25
N ASP A 33 0.51 -2.11 -2.94
CA ASP A 33 -0.38 -2.96 -2.14
C ASP A 33 -0.45 -2.50 -0.68
N GLY A 34 -1.52 -2.91 0.01
CA GLY A 34 -1.62 -2.87 1.46
C GLY A 34 -0.79 -3.98 2.14
N GLY A 35 -0.54 -3.82 3.44
CA GLY A 35 0.26 -4.79 4.21
C GLY A 35 0.80 -4.32 5.57
N GLY A 36 0.26 -3.24 6.14
CA GLY A 36 0.69 -2.70 7.43
C GLY A 36 2.19 -2.37 7.48
N PHE A 37 2.87 -2.74 8.57
CA PHE A 37 4.31 -2.45 8.74
C PHE A 37 5.21 -3.03 7.63
N ARG A 38 4.74 -4.04 6.87
CA ARG A 38 5.49 -4.61 5.75
C ARG A 38 5.66 -3.61 4.59
N GLY A 39 4.98 -2.47 4.60
CA GLY A 39 5.32 -1.32 3.77
C GLY A 39 6.79 -0.89 3.91
N TYR A 40 7.45 -1.20 5.03
CA TYR A 40 8.89 -1.02 5.20
C TYR A 40 9.71 -1.83 4.17
N LEU A 41 9.35 -3.09 3.92
CA LEU A 41 9.99 -3.91 2.88
C LEU A 41 9.82 -3.27 1.50
N THR A 42 8.62 -2.78 1.19
CA THR A 42 8.38 -2.05 -0.06
C THR A 42 9.25 -0.81 -0.16
N SER A 43 9.39 -0.04 0.92
CA SER A 43 10.23 1.17 0.94
C SER A 43 11.71 0.89 0.70
N LEU A 44 12.23 -0.26 1.14
CA LEU A 44 13.61 -0.70 0.86
C LEU A 44 13.81 -1.01 -0.63
N ILE A 45 12.82 -1.68 -1.26
CA ILE A 45 12.82 -1.97 -2.69
C ILE A 45 12.79 -0.66 -3.49
N LEU A 46 11.90 0.27 -3.13
CA LEU A 46 11.80 1.57 -3.77
C LEU A 46 13.10 2.38 -3.64
N GLU A 47 13.75 2.36 -2.47
CA GLU A 47 15.03 3.04 -2.26
C GLU A 47 16.13 2.47 -3.17
N SER A 48 16.15 1.15 -3.38
CA SER A 48 17.08 0.50 -4.30
C SER A 48 16.83 0.91 -5.75
N ILE A 49 15.57 0.96 -6.19
CA ILE A 49 15.20 1.41 -7.54
C ILE A 49 15.57 2.88 -7.75
N GLU A 50 15.24 3.76 -6.80
CA GLU A 50 15.58 5.19 -6.86
C GLU A 50 17.11 5.41 -6.93
N LYS A 51 17.90 4.64 -6.17
CA LYS A 51 19.36 4.65 -6.27
C LYS A 51 19.84 4.22 -7.66
N LYS A 52 19.27 3.16 -8.25
CA LYS A 52 19.64 2.71 -9.60
C LYS A 52 19.30 3.75 -10.68
N ILE A 53 18.16 4.43 -10.58
CA ILE A 53 17.80 5.55 -11.46
C ILE A 53 18.86 6.65 -11.36
N ASN A 54 19.14 7.12 -10.14
CA ASN A 54 20.09 8.20 -9.91
C ASN A 54 21.51 7.87 -10.39
N ASN A 55 21.98 6.64 -10.14
CA ASN A 55 23.28 6.18 -10.65
C ASN A 55 23.33 6.19 -12.18
N LYS A 56 22.26 5.73 -12.85
CA LYS A 56 22.21 5.70 -14.31
C LYS A 56 22.20 7.11 -14.91
N ILE A 57 21.48 8.04 -14.29
CA ILE A 57 21.49 9.46 -14.69
C ILE A 57 22.88 10.07 -14.50
N ALA A 58 23.55 9.80 -13.37
CA ALA A 58 24.90 10.30 -13.12
C ALA A 58 25.89 9.84 -14.20
N VAL A 59 25.80 8.57 -14.62
CA VAL A 59 26.57 8.02 -15.75
C VAL A 59 26.24 8.73 -17.06
N LEU A 60 24.95 8.90 -17.39
CA LEU A 60 24.50 9.54 -18.64
C LEU A 60 24.85 11.03 -18.72
N GLN A 61 24.85 11.74 -17.60
CA GLN A 61 25.08 13.19 -17.56
C GLN A 61 26.54 13.60 -17.34
N MET A 62 27.47 12.65 -17.16
CA MET A 62 28.87 12.89 -16.79
C MET A 62 29.03 13.90 -15.61
N LYS A 63 28.07 13.91 -14.69
CA LYS A 63 28.04 14.83 -13.55
C LYS A 63 28.10 14.04 -12.25
N ASN A 64 29.08 14.36 -11.40
CA ASN A 64 29.23 13.80 -10.06
C ASN A 64 28.11 14.21 -9.07
N ASN A 65 27.18 15.07 -9.49
CA ASN A 65 26.11 15.62 -8.66
C ASN A 65 24.84 15.86 -9.49
N ALA A 66 24.27 14.80 -10.07
CA ALA A 66 22.87 14.85 -10.48
C ALA A 66 22.05 15.07 -9.20
N SER A 67 21.33 16.19 -9.10
CA SER A 67 20.34 16.41 -8.05
C SER A 67 19.43 15.18 -8.02
N GLY A 68 19.42 14.45 -6.89
CA GLY A 68 18.76 13.15 -6.79
C GLY A 68 17.30 13.24 -7.25
N GLN A 69 17.03 12.72 -8.44
CA GLN A 69 15.69 12.63 -8.98
C GLN A 69 14.92 11.68 -8.07
N LYS A 70 13.71 12.07 -7.71
CA LYS A 70 12.87 11.29 -6.82
C LYS A 70 12.09 10.31 -7.67
N LEU A 71 11.96 9.07 -7.20
CA LEU A 71 11.22 8.02 -7.92
C LEU A 71 9.79 8.46 -8.24
N GLY A 72 9.18 9.23 -7.33
CA GLY A 72 7.86 9.81 -7.55
C GLY A 72 7.77 10.61 -8.85
N ASP A 73 8.79 11.36 -9.26
CA ASP A 73 8.68 12.30 -10.39
C ASP A 73 8.52 11.62 -11.76
N TYR A 74 8.64 10.30 -11.83
CA TYR A 74 8.49 9.51 -13.05
C TYR A 74 7.07 8.96 -13.27
N PHE A 75 6.11 9.23 -12.39
CA PHE A 75 4.76 8.69 -12.49
C PHE A 75 3.71 9.81 -12.55
N GLU A 76 2.69 9.61 -13.39
CA GLU A 76 1.55 10.53 -13.51
C GLU A 76 0.37 10.13 -12.61
N MET A 77 0.22 8.82 -12.32
CA MET A 77 -0.82 8.29 -11.44
C MET A 77 -0.22 7.41 -10.34
N TYR A 78 -0.77 7.54 -9.14
CA TYR A 78 -0.42 6.74 -7.97
C TYR A 78 -1.68 6.10 -7.40
N ALA A 79 -1.65 4.79 -7.23
CA ALA A 79 -2.71 4.04 -6.59
C ALA A 79 -2.15 3.35 -5.35
N GLY A 80 -2.88 3.39 -4.24
CA GLY A 80 -2.42 2.79 -3.00
C GLY A 80 -3.55 2.34 -2.10
N THR A 81 -3.28 1.27 -1.36
CA THR A 81 -4.19 0.72 -0.35
C THR A 81 -3.45 0.63 0.98
N SER A 82 -4.06 1.09 2.08
CA SER A 82 -3.48 1.00 3.43
C SER A 82 -2.07 1.63 3.48
N THR A 83 -1.06 0.92 3.98
CA THR A 83 0.35 1.35 3.94
C THR A 83 0.82 1.77 2.54
N GLY A 84 0.28 1.16 1.48
CA GLY A 84 0.55 1.52 0.10
C GLY A 84 -0.03 2.87 -0.30
N ALA A 85 -1.15 3.30 0.30
CA ALA A 85 -1.69 4.64 0.15
C ALA A 85 -0.75 5.70 0.74
N LEU A 86 -0.16 5.42 1.92
CA LEU A 86 0.85 6.28 2.54
C LEU A 86 2.08 6.42 1.63
N ILE A 87 2.59 5.30 1.10
CA ILE A 87 3.74 5.30 0.17
C ILE A 87 3.40 6.07 -1.12
N ALA A 88 2.25 5.78 -1.73
CA ALA A 88 1.78 6.44 -2.95
C ALA A 88 1.66 7.97 -2.76
N CYS A 89 1.04 8.41 -1.66
CA CYS A 89 0.90 9.83 -1.32
C CYS A 89 2.26 10.49 -1.05
N GLY A 90 3.16 9.80 -0.35
CA GLY A 90 4.51 10.29 -0.09
C GLY A 90 5.27 10.54 -1.39
N LEU A 91 5.31 9.56 -2.29
CA LEU A 91 5.95 9.71 -3.61
C LEU A 91 5.29 10.82 -4.44
N ALA A 92 3.96 10.91 -4.44
CA ALA A 92 3.23 11.93 -5.18
C ALA A 92 3.54 13.35 -4.67
N LYS A 93 3.56 13.54 -3.34
CA LYS A 93 3.96 14.78 -2.65
C LYS A 93 5.42 15.16 -2.90
N GLY A 94 6.23 14.23 -3.39
CA GLY A 94 7.64 14.43 -3.72
C GLY A 94 8.58 14.07 -2.57
N LEU A 95 8.26 13.06 -1.77
CA LEU A 95 9.24 12.42 -0.89
C LEU A 95 10.10 11.45 -1.71
N SER A 96 11.39 11.39 -1.39
CA SER A 96 12.29 10.32 -1.84
C SER A 96 11.90 8.99 -1.21
N ALA A 97 12.28 7.90 -1.88
CA ALA A 97 12.06 6.56 -1.33
C ALA A 97 12.78 6.37 0.02
N LYS A 98 13.93 7.04 0.22
CA LYS A 98 14.63 7.08 1.50
C LYS A 98 13.83 7.79 2.59
N GLU A 99 13.20 8.92 2.30
CA GLU A 99 12.33 9.62 3.25
C GLU A 99 11.13 8.75 3.63
N ILE A 100 10.51 8.07 2.66
CA ILE A 100 9.41 7.12 2.92
C ILE A 100 9.86 6.00 3.85
N LYS A 101 11.02 5.40 3.59
CA LYS A 101 11.62 4.38 4.48
C LYS A 101 11.79 4.90 5.91
N ASN A 102 12.25 6.14 6.05
CA ASN A 102 12.52 6.74 7.35
C ASN A 102 11.25 6.92 8.20
N ILE A 103 10.07 7.05 7.60
CA ILE A 103 8.79 7.09 8.32
C ILE A 103 8.63 5.82 9.17
N TYR A 104 8.82 4.63 8.56
CA TYR A 104 8.74 3.35 9.28
C TYR A 104 9.85 3.20 10.33
N CYS A 105 11.07 3.65 10.03
CA CYS A 105 12.18 3.59 10.99
C CYS A 105 11.92 4.44 12.23
N LYS A 106 11.30 5.62 12.08
CA LYS A 106 11.06 6.58 13.16
C LYS A 106 9.83 6.20 13.99
N ASP A 107 8.74 5.83 13.32
CA ASP A 107 7.43 5.75 13.96
C ASP A 107 6.85 4.33 13.98
N GLY A 108 7.44 3.37 13.26
CA GLY A 108 6.95 2.00 13.16
C GLY A 108 6.79 1.29 14.52
N GLU A 109 7.78 1.42 15.41
CA GLU A 109 7.71 0.80 16.75
C GLU A 109 6.64 1.43 17.65
N LYS A 110 6.29 2.71 17.42
CA LYS A 110 5.22 3.39 18.16
C LYS A 110 3.85 3.04 17.63
N ILE A 111 3.72 2.89 16.30
CA ILE A 111 2.48 2.51 15.63
C ILE A 111 2.14 1.04 15.90
N PHE A 112 3.16 0.18 15.89
CA PHE A 112 3.02 -1.28 16.08
C PHE A 112 3.87 -1.76 17.26
N PRO A 113 3.57 -1.31 18.49
CA PRO A 113 4.37 -1.62 19.67
C PRO A 113 4.37 -3.10 20.01
N ASN A 114 5.33 -3.53 20.83
CA ASN A 114 5.39 -4.91 21.29
C ASN A 114 4.19 -5.22 22.18
N LEU A 115 3.23 -5.94 21.62
CA LEU A 115 2.12 -6.48 22.38
C LEU A 115 2.51 -7.88 22.87
N ASN A 116 2.35 -8.14 24.17
CA ASN A 116 2.38 -9.52 24.65
C ASN A 116 1.03 -10.19 24.30
N ILE A 117 0.84 -10.46 23.00
CA ILE A 117 -0.42 -10.94 22.42
C ILE A 117 -0.92 -12.19 23.14
N TRP A 118 -0.02 -13.06 23.60
CA TRP A 118 -0.38 -14.25 24.38
C TRP A 118 -0.90 -13.93 25.78
N LYS A 119 -0.33 -12.91 26.44
CA LYS A 119 -0.86 -12.40 27.71
C LYS A 119 -2.22 -11.75 27.48
N GLU A 120 -2.38 -10.97 26.41
CA GLU A 120 -3.66 -10.33 26.10
C GLU A 120 -4.73 -11.32 25.67
N VAL A 121 -4.41 -12.31 24.83
CA VAL A 121 -5.33 -13.39 24.45
C VAL A 121 -5.72 -14.22 25.66
N ARG A 122 -4.78 -14.58 26.55
CA ARG A 122 -5.09 -15.32 27.79
C ARG A 122 -5.94 -14.48 28.73
N TYR A 123 -5.62 -13.21 28.90
CA TYR A 123 -6.37 -12.29 29.76
C TYR A 123 -7.77 -12.00 29.21
N ARG A 124 -7.90 -11.87 27.88
CA ARG A 124 -9.17 -11.80 27.15
C ARG A 124 -9.97 -13.10 27.28
N ALA A 125 -9.37 -14.27 27.05
CA ALA A 125 -10.05 -15.56 27.20
C ALA A 125 -10.52 -15.83 28.64
N ALA A 126 -9.70 -15.47 29.64
CA ALA A 126 -10.07 -15.57 31.05
C ALA A 126 -11.26 -14.65 31.39
N GLN A 127 -11.28 -13.43 30.85
CA GLN A 127 -12.42 -12.52 30.99
C GLN A 127 -13.67 -12.98 30.24
N PHE A 128 -13.52 -13.63 29.08
CA PHE A 128 -14.65 -14.23 28.37
C PHE A 128 -15.31 -15.33 29.19
N LEU A 129 -14.50 -16.25 29.73
CA LEU A 129 -14.99 -17.33 30.59
C LEU A 129 -15.67 -16.77 31.84
N SER A 130 -15.06 -15.78 32.51
CA SER A 130 -15.68 -15.17 33.69
C SER A 130 -16.97 -14.44 33.36
N ALA A 131 -17.04 -13.72 32.24
CA ALA A 131 -18.24 -13.01 31.83
C ALA A 131 -19.37 -13.97 31.40
N PHE A 132 -19.04 -15.07 30.72
CA PHE A 132 -19.99 -16.15 30.41
C PHE A 132 -20.54 -16.80 31.70
N THR A 133 -19.68 -17.06 32.69
CA THR A 133 -20.09 -17.56 34.00
C THR A 133 -20.98 -16.57 34.75
N ILE A 134 -20.68 -15.27 34.72
CA ILE A 134 -21.53 -14.24 35.34
C ILE A 134 -22.88 -14.16 34.63
N GLN A 135 -22.91 -14.18 33.30
CA GLN A 135 -24.16 -14.14 32.53
C GLN A 135 -25.03 -15.37 32.80
N SER A 136 -24.44 -16.57 32.88
CA SER A 136 -25.18 -17.80 33.16
C SER A 136 -25.72 -17.86 34.60
N LEU A 137 -25.03 -17.26 35.57
CA LEU A 137 -25.45 -17.22 36.97
C LEU A 137 -26.42 -16.07 37.30
N THR A 138 -26.30 -14.92 36.63
CA THR A 138 -27.02 -13.68 37.01
C THR A 138 -28.03 -13.21 35.98
N GLY A 139 -28.02 -13.75 34.75
CA GLY A 139 -28.86 -13.30 33.64
C GLY A 139 -28.51 -11.90 33.11
N MET A 140 -27.53 -11.21 33.70
CA MET A 140 -27.10 -9.87 33.27
C MET A 140 -26.06 -9.97 32.16
N THR A 141 -26.32 -9.33 31.01
CA THR A 141 -25.31 -9.08 29.99
C THR A 141 -24.49 -7.86 30.40
N SER A 142 -23.22 -8.08 30.75
CA SER A 142 -22.32 -6.97 31.07
C SER A 142 -21.92 -6.23 29.79
N LYS A 143 -22.01 -4.89 29.76
CA LYS A 143 -21.45 -4.07 28.66
C LYS A 143 -19.94 -4.31 28.45
N HIS A 144 -19.26 -5.00 29.38
CA HIS A 144 -17.85 -5.36 29.31
C HIS A 144 -17.53 -6.56 28.41
N HIS A 145 -18.52 -7.31 27.88
CA HIS A 145 -18.28 -8.37 26.90
C HIS A 145 -17.60 -7.87 25.60
N PHE A 146 -17.70 -6.57 25.31
CA PHE A 146 -17.17 -5.93 24.08
C PHE A 146 -15.67 -5.56 24.14
N TRP A 147 -15.00 -5.77 25.28
CA TRP A 147 -13.58 -5.42 25.42
C TRP A 147 -12.64 -6.42 24.70
N LEU A 148 -13.09 -7.66 24.54
CA LEU A 148 -12.36 -8.74 23.87
C LEU A 148 -12.15 -8.49 22.38
N SER A 149 -13.07 -7.73 21.76
CA SER A 149 -13.13 -7.41 20.34
C SER A 149 -12.54 -6.03 19.99
N LYS A 150 -11.87 -5.36 20.94
CA LYS A 150 -11.19 -4.09 20.64
C LYS A 150 -10.03 -4.29 19.67
N PRO A 151 -9.79 -3.33 18.76
CA PRO A 151 -8.62 -3.31 17.89
C PRO A 151 -7.31 -3.45 18.68
N LEU A 152 -6.28 -4.01 18.04
CA LEU A 152 -4.95 -4.19 18.63
C LEU A 152 -4.28 -2.85 18.97
N PHE A 153 -4.55 -1.81 18.18
CA PHE A 153 -3.98 -0.48 18.30
C PHE A 153 -5.11 0.56 18.32
N ASP A 154 -4.92 1.69 19.02
CA ASP A 154 -5.92 2.75 19.08
C ASP A 154 -5.85 3.75 17.90
N GLY A 155 -4.78 3.72 17.12
CA GLY A 155 -4.57 4.58 15.94
C GLY A 155 -3.90 5.93 16.21
N THR A 156 -3.65 6.30 17.48
CA THR A 156 -3.12 7.62 17.85
C THR A 156 -1.73 7.88 17.25
N GLU A 157 -0.82 6.92 17.36
CA GLU A 157 0.53 7.05 16.83
C GLU A 157 0.56 6.98 15.29
N LEU A 158 -0.39 6.27 14.68
CA LEU A 158 -0.56 6.26 13.22
C LEU A 158 -1.00 7.63 12.72
N GLN A 159 -1.99 8.24 13.38
CA GLN A 159 -2.45 9.59 13.06
C GLN A 159 -1.31 10.61 13.15
N LYS A 160 -0.57 10.62 14.27
CA LYS A 160 0.57 11.53 14.44
C LYS A 160 1.62 11.35 13.34
N ALA A 161 1.96 10.12 12.99
CA ALA A 161 2.94 9.86 11.93
C ALA A 161 2.46 10.36 10.55
N ILE A 162 1.16 10.24 10.25
CA ILE A 162 0.57 10.76 9.03
C ILE A 162 0.54 12.30 9.06
N GLU A 163 0.15 12.91 10.17
CA GLU A 163 0.13 14.36 10.35
C GLU A 163 1.53 14.98 10.23
N ASP A 164 2.56 14.35 10.82
CA ASP A 164 3.97 14.76 10.73
C ASP A 164 4.46 14.81 9.27
N VAL A 165 4.01 13.88 8.42
CA VAL A 165 4.46 13.75 7.04
C VAL A 165 3.67 14.62 6.08
N PHE A 166 2.35 14.63 6.23
CA PHE A 166 1.45 15.24 5.25
C PHE A 166 0.91 16.60 5.66
N GLY A 167 0.94 16.94 6.95
CA GLY A 167 0.30 18.11 7.54
C GLY A 167 -1.16 17.83 7.88
N GLN A 168 -1.58 18.24 9.08
CA GLN A 168 -2.91 17.97 9.64
C GLN A 168 -4.07 18.57 8.83
N ASP A 169 -3.84 19.72 8.19
CA ASP A 169 -4.86 20.45 7.44
C ASP A 169 -4.68 20.37 5.92
N THR A 170 -3.80 19.48 5.44
CA THR A 170 -3.57 19.30 4.01
C THR A 170 -4.77 18.64 3.36
N HIS A 171 -5.39 19.34 2.40
CA HIS A 171 -6.46 18.81 1.58
C HIS A 171 -5.93 17.87 0.49
N PHE A 172 -6.76 16.90 0.10
CA PHE A 172 -6.37 15.87 -0.85
C PHE A 172 -6.09 16.42 -2.24
N GLY A 173 -6.87 17.41 -2.68
CA GLY A 173 -6.65 18.10 -3.96
C GLY A 173 -5.33 18.87 -4.01
N ASP A 174 -4.82 19.32 -2.87
CA ASP A 174 -3.61 20.13 -2.76
C ASP A 174 -2.33 19.30 -2.57
N LEU A 175 -2.46 17.98 -2.38
CA LEU A 175 -1.35 17.10 -1.99
C LEU A 175 -0.24 17.06 -3.04
N ALA A 176 -0.59 17.03 -4.32
CA ALA A 176 0.36 16.94 -5.42
C ALA A 176 -0.19 17.62 -6.68
N GLN A 177 0.60 18.52 -7.27
CA GLN A 177 0.23 19.19 -8.52
C GLN A 177 0.44 18.26 -9.73
N ASN A 178 -0.52 18.24 -10.66
CA ASN A 178 -0.49 17.48 -11.92
C ASN A 178 -0.32 15.95 -11.76
N LYS A 179 -0.55 15.41 -10.56
CA LYS A 179 -0.46 13.98 -10.26
C LYS A 179 -1.83 13.48 -9.82
N ARG A 180 -2.27 12.34 -10.36
CA ARG A 180 -3.53 11.71 -9.95
C ARG A 180 -3.26 10.68 -8.85
N ILE A 181 -4.05 10.70 -7.79
CA ILE A 181 -3.88 9.84 -6.62
C ILE A 181 -5.19 9.12 -6.36
N ILE A 182 -5.14 7.79 -6.35
CA ILE A 182 -6.27 6.89 -6.10
C ILE A 182 -6.01 6.11 -4.81
N ILE A 183 -6.94 6.18 -3.86
CA ILE A 183 -6.82 5.50 -2.56
C ILE A 183 -8.07 4.70 -2.29
N THR A 184 -7.92 3.50 -1.75
CA THR A 184 -9.03 2.58 -1.49
C THR A 184 -9.40 2.55 -0.01
N SER A 185 -10.69 2.41 0.28
CA SER A 185 -11.25 2.14 1.60
C SER A 185 -12.57 1.36 1.43
N TYR A 186 -13.20 1.00 2.53
CA TYR A 186 -14.47 0.27 2.54
C TYR A 186 -15.41 0.84 3.58
N ASP A 187 -16.63 1.16 3.17
CA ASP A 187 -17.70 1.61 4.04
C ASP A 187 -18.48 0.40 4.58
N VAL A 188 -18.33 0.13 5.88
CA VAL A 188 -18.97 -1.04 6.52
C VAL A 188 -20.46 -0.84 6.75
N TRP A 189 -20.95 0.40 6.78
CA TRP A 189 -22.37 0.67 7.00
C TRP A 189 -23.17 0.36 5.73
N ASN A 190 -22.69 0.83 4.57
CA ASN A 190 -23.35 0.56 3.30
C ASN A 190 -22.83 -0.70 2.60
N SER A 191 -21.79 -1.34 3.13
CA SER A 191 -21.13 -2.53 2.52
C SER A 191 -20.59 -2.26 1.11
N LEU A 192 -20.04 -1.07 0.88
CA LEU A 192 -19.58 -0.61 -0.44
C LEU A 192 -18.10 -0.18 -0.42
N PRO A 193 -17.36 -0.40 -1.51
CA PRO A 193 -16.02 0.17 -1.67
C PRO A 193 -16.09 1.69 -1.74
N VAL A 194 -15.08 2.35 -1.16
CA VAL A 194 -14.85 3.79 -1.29
C VAL A 194 -13.56 4.01 -2.04
N ILE A 195 -13.63 4.71 -3.17
CA ILE A 195 -12.46 5.05 -3.98
C ILE A 195 -12.26 6.57 -3.90
N PHE A 196 -11.23 6.99 -3.17
CA PHE A 196 -10.82 8.39 -3.14
C PHE A 196 -9.99 8.70 -4.39
N ASP A 197 -10.26 9.83 -5.00
CA ASP A 197 -9.57 10.35 -6.20
C ASP A 197 -9.35 11.84 -6.03
N ASN A 198 -8.10 12.30 -6.02
CA ASN A 198 -7.79 13.72 -5.78
C ASN A 198 -8.27 14.63 -6.92
N GLN A 199 -8.63 14.08 -8.09
CA GLN A 199 -9.20 14.86 -9.19
C GLN A 199 -10.73 14.96 -9.12
N ASN A 200 -11.39 14.18 -8.25
CA ASN A 200 -12.81 14.33 -8.00
C ASN A 200 -13.04 15.57 -7.11
N GLU A 201 -13.81 16.54 -7.60
CA GLU A 201 -14.14 17.80 -6.91
C GLU A 201 -14.71 17.57 -5.49
N GLU A 202 -15.50 16.51 -5.31
CA GLU A 202 -16.13 16.18 -4.02
C GLU A 202 -15.15 15.55 -3.02
N HIS A 203 -13.99 15.07 -3.50
CA HIS A 203 -12.90 14.52 -2.69
C HIS A 203 -11.78 15.52 -2.43
N GLN A 204 -11.63 16.57 -3.25
CA GLN A 204 -10.53 17.53 -3.13
C GLN A 204 -10.47 18.18 -1.75
N SER A 205 -11.62 18.52 -1.16
CA SER A 205 -11.75 19.16 0.15
C SER A 205 -11.58 18.22 1.36
N LEU A 206 -11.32 16.93 1.14
CA LEU A 206 -11.07 16.00 2.23
C LEU A 206 -9.65 16.16 2.76
N LYS A 207 -9.46 15.99 4.07
CA LYS A 207 -8.11 15.97 4.63
C LYS A 207 -7.43 14.66 4.25
N ILE A 208 -6.16 14.75 3.84
CA ILE A 208 -5.39 13.56 3.50
C ILE A 208 -5.20 12.62 4.69
N VAL A 209 -5.11 13.19 5.91
CA VAL A 209 -5.02 12.42 7.15
C VAL A 209 -6.22 11.50 7.31
N ASP A 210 -7.43 12.01 7.10
CA ASP A 210 -8.67 11.22 7.22
C ASP A 210 -8.72 10.09 6.20
N ILE A 211 -8.32 10.36 4.95
CA ILE A 211 -8.29 9.36 3.89
C ILE A 211 -7.28 8.25 4.20
N LEU A 212 -6.07 8.61 4.66
CA LEU A 212 -5.04 7.63 4.97
C LEU A 212 -5.37 6.79 6.21
N LEU A 213 -6.00 7.39 7.22
CA LEU A 213 -6.52 6.66 8.39
C LEU A 213 -7.63 5.68 7.98
N ALA A 214 -8.60 6.12 7.17
CA ALA A 214 -9.65 5.26 6.64
C ALA A 214 -9.09 4.10 5.81
N SER A 215 -8.10 4.37 4.95
CA SER A 215 -7.46 3.35 4.12
C SER A 215 -6.63 2.34 4.92
N ALA A 216 -6.07 2.73 6.07
CA ALA A 216 -5.22 1.89 6.93
C ALA A 216 -5.96 1.25 8.12
N ALA A 217 -7.26 1.51 8.28
CA ALA A 217 -8.09 1.05 9.40
C ALA A 217 -8.40 -0.46 9.32
N TYR A 218 -7.37 -1.30 9.44
CA TYR A 218 -7.49 -2.76 9.29
C TYR A 218 -8.39 -3.36 10.39
N PRO A 219 -9.46 -4.09 10.05
CA PRO A 219 -10.35 -4.68 11.05
C PRO A 219 -9.59 -5.59 12.03
N GLY A 220 -9.77 -5.32 13.34
CA GLY A 220 -9.03 -5.98 14.41
C GLY A 220 -7.63 -5.39 14.67
N GLY A 221 -7.06 -4.65 13.73
CA GLY A 221 -5.81 -3.89 13.89
C GLY A 221 -6.06 -2.49 14.44
N PHE A 222 -6.81 -1.65 13.72
CA PHE A 222 -7.12 -0.26 14.06
C PHE A 222 -8.65 -0.02 14.12
N PRO A 223 -9.11 1.03 14.81
CA PRO A 223 -10.52 1.43 14.77
C PRO A 223 -10.91 1.90 13.36
N ALA A 224 -12.19 1.77 13.01
CA ALA A 224 -12.74 2.40 11.81
C ALA A 224 -12.58 3.92 11.91
N HIS A 225 -12.25 4.58 10.79
CA HIS A 225 -12.17 6.03 10.72
C HIS A 225 -13.46 6.60 10.18
N SER A 226 -13.97 7.68 10.77
CA SER A 226 -15.20 8.32 10.29
C SER A 226 -14.88 9.56 9.46
N ILE A 227 -15.52 9.69 8.30
CA ILE A 227 -15.45 10.90 7.48
C ILE A 227 -16.85 11.52 7.38
N SER A 228 -16.98 12.72 7.94
CA SER A 228 -18.23 13.50 7.99
C SER A 228 -18.21 14.77 7.12
N ASN A 229 -17.19 14.93 6.27
CA ASN A 229 -17.08 16.08 5.36
C ASN A 229 -18.34 16.18 4.45
N PRO A 230 -18.99 17.36 4.34
CA PRO A 230 -20.23 17.51 3.58
C PRO A 230 -20.13 17.15 2.10
N SER A 231 -19.01 17.47 1.44
CA SER A 231 -18.78 17.16 0.02
C SER A 231 -18.68 15.65 -0.19
N PHE A 232 -17.97 14.96 0.70
CA PHE A 232 -17.89 13.50 0.67
C PHE A 232 -19.24 12.84 0.98
N ILE A 233 -20.00 13.37 1.95
CA ILE A 233 -21.35 12.85 2.21
C ILE A 233 -22.24 12.98 0.98
N LYS A 234 -22.22 14.15 0.33
CA LYS A 234 -22.96 14.38 -0.91
C LYS A 234 -22.53 13.40 -2.02
N HIS A 235 -21.24 13.13 -2.15
CA HIS A 235 -20.71 12.16 -3.12
C HIS A 235 -21.27 10.76 -2.86
N GLN A 236 -21.12 10.26 -1.64
CA GLN A 236 -21.57 8.92 -1.27
C GLN A 236 -23.09 8.76 -1.41
N THR A 237 -23.87 9.78 -1.05
CA THR A 237 -25.34 9.75 -1.26
C THR A 237 -25.74 9.66 -2.73
N LYS A 238 -25.01 10.30 -3.65
CA LYS A 238 -25.25 10.14 -5.10
C LYS A 238 -24.98 8.72 -5.58
N LEU A 239 -24.07 8.00 -4.92
CA LEU A 239 -23.76 6.59 -5.20
C LEU A 239 -24.74 5.62 -4.52
N GLY A 240 -25.77 6.13 -3.84
CA GLY A 240 -26.80 5.32 -3.17
C GLY A 240 -26.49 4.97 -1.71
N SER A 241 -25.44 5.57 -1.13
CA SER A 241 -25.08 5.33 0.27
C SER A 241 -25.84 6.25 1.24
N SER A 242 -26.15 5.73 2.43
CA SER A 242 -26.74 6.49 3.53
C SER A 242 -25.71 6.69 4.64
N LYS A 243 -25.70 7.84 5.32
CA LYS A 243 -24.82 8.05 6.48
C LYS A 243 -25.25 7.14 7.64
N SER A 244 -24.30 6.76 8.51
CA SER A 244 -24.65 6.20 9.81
C SER A 244 -25.21 7.30 10.73
N ASN A 245 -25.79 6.93 11.87
CA ASN A 245 -26.29 7.90 12.84
C ASN A 245 -25.12 8.78 13.38
N ASP A 246 -25.37 10.08 13.40
CA ASP A 246 -24.59 11.20 13.97
C ASP A 246 -23.11 11.42 13.60
N ASP A 247 -22.37 10.55 12.89
CA ASP A 247 -20.91 10.81 12.68
C ASP A 247 -20.29 10.55 11.28
N GLY A 248 -21.07 10.34 10.21
CA GLY A 248 -20.52 10.24 8.83
C GLY A 248 -20.52 8.80 8.30
N PHE A 249 -19.47 8.39 7.58
CA PHE A 249 -19.32 7.01 7.09
C PHE A 249 -18.24 6.27 7.89
N PRO A 250 -18.54 5.10 8.48
CA PRO A 250 -17.54 4.29 9.16
C PRO A 250 -16.69 3.54 8.13
N LEU A 251 -15.47 4.02 7.93
CA LEU A 251 -14.56 3.50 6.91
C LEU A 251 -13.49 2.59 7.52
N VAL A 252 -13.20 1.50 6.83
CA VAL A 252 -12.15 0.53 7.18
C VAL A 252 -11.19 0.31 6.00
N ASP A 253 -10.13 -0.46 6.24
CA ASP A 253 -9.04 -0.68 5.30
C ASP A 253 -9.52 -1.15 3.91
N GLY A 254 -9.00 -0.50 2.87
CA GLY A 254 -9.33 -0.80 1.47
C GLY A 254 -8.82 -2.15 1.00
N GLY A 255 -7.95 -2.81 1.76
CA GLY A 255 -7.45 -4.15 1.52
C GLY A 255 -8.58 -5.19 1.41
N LEU A 256 -9.72 -4.94 2.06
CA LEU A 256 -10.92 -5.78 1.96
C LEU A 256 -11.52 -5.85 0.56
N VAL A 257 -11.29 -4.83 -0.28
CA VAL A 257 -11.85 -4.73 -1.63
C VAL A 257 -10.79 -4.71 -2.72
N ALA A 258 -9.63 -4.12 -2.46
CA ALA A 258 -8.57 -3.93 -3.45
C ALA A 258 -7.20 -3.84 -2.78
N ASN A 259 -6.73 -4.92 -2.16
CA ASN A 259 -5.40 -4.94 -1.55
C ASN A 259 -4.27 -4.64 -2.55
N ASN A 260 -4.38 -5.15 -3.78
CA ASN A 260 -3.59 -4.71 -4.92
C ASN A 260 -4.44 -3.76 -5.77
N PRO A 261 -4.20 -2.44 -5.75
CA PRO A 261 -5.04 -1.48 -6.47
C PRO A 261 -4.68 -1.34 -7.96
N ALA A 262 -3.83 -2.22 -8.53
CA ALA A 262 -3.36 -2.11 -9.90
C ALA A 262 -4.49 -2.14 -10.96
N LEU A 263 -5.46 -3.05 -10.82
CA LEU A 263 -6.58 -3.13 -11.75
C LEU A 263 -7.51 -1.90 -11.63
N LEU A 264 -7.70 -1.40 -10.42
CA LEU A 264 -8.44 -0.16 -10.19
C LEU A 264 -7.72 1.03 -10.86
N ALA A 265 -6.39 1.10 -10.75
CA ALA A 265 -5.59 2.13 -11.40
C ALA A 265 -5.74 2.09 -12.93
N LEU A 266 -5.73 0.89 -13.53
CA LEU A 266 -5.98 0.72 -14.98
C LEU A 266 -7.40 1.15 -15.36
N ALA A 267 -8.41 0.79 -14.57
CA ALA A 267 -9.79 1.21 -14.82
C ALA A 267 -9.94 2.74 -14.76
N GLU A 268 -9.33 3.38 -13.76
CA GLU A 268 -9.33 4.84 -13.61
C GLU A 268 -8.52 5.54 -14.71
N TYR A 269 -7.43 4.94 -15.17
CA TYR A 269 -6.70 5.40 -16.35
C TYR A 269 -7.59 5.36 -17.60
N CYS A 270 -8.28 4.24 -17.87
CA CYS A 270 -9.16 4.10 -19.02
C CYS A 270 -10.28 5.15 -19.01
N LYS A 271 -10.90 5.39 -17.83
CA LYS A 271 -11.91 6.43 -17.65
C LYS A 271 -11.33 7.83 -17.91
N TYR A 272 -10.13 8.11 -17.41
CA TYR A 272 -9.47 9.40 -17.59
C TYR A 272 -9.06 9.66 -19.04
N LYS A 273 -8.44 8.67 -19.70
CA LYS A 273 -8.05 8.72 -21.10
C LYS A 273 -9.26 8.92 -22.02
N LYS A 274 -10.39 8.27 -21.73
CA LYS A 274 -11.64 8.47 -22.50
C LYS A 274 -12.07 9.95 -22.52
N ASN A 275 -11.90 10.65 -21.41
CA ASN A 275 -12.25 12.07 -21.28
C ASN A 275 -11.10 13.01 -21.71
N ASN A 276 -9.89 12.48 -21.87
CA ASN A 276 -8.67 13.24 -22.16
C ASN A 276 -7.86 12.54 -23.27
N PRO A 277 -8.25 12.69 -24.55
CA PRO A 277 -7.61 11.98 -25.67
C PRO A 277 -6.11 12.26 -25.83
N GLN A 278 -5.61 13.37 -25.27
CA GLN A 278 -4.20 13.75 -25.26
C GLN A 278 -3.31 12.88 -24.37
N ILE A 279 -3.89 12.11 -23.44
CA ILE A 279 -3.13 11.18 -22.59
C ILE A 279 -2.56 10.06 -23.47
N PRO A 280 -1.31 9.61 -23.29
CA PRO A 280 -0.74 8.54 -24.13
C PRO A 280 -1.56 7.25 -24.08
N ASP A 281 -1.63 6.49 -25.17
CA ASP A 281 -2.36 5.21 -25.22
C ASP A 281 -1.63 4.07 -24.51
N ALA A 282 -0.30 4.05 -24.66
CA ALA A 282 0.56 3.06 -24.04
C ALA A 282 0.77 3.37 -22.55
N VAL A 283 0.80 2.34 -21.71
CA VAL A 283 0.88 2.44 -20.26
C VAL A 283 2.05 1.63 -19.72
N ILE A 284 2.81 2.23 -18.80
CA ILE A 284 3.72 1.53 -17.91
C ILE A 284 3.03 1.39 -16.55
N LEU A 285 2.95 0.18 -16.04
CA LEU A 285 2.37 -0.09 -14.73
C LEU A 285 3.41 -0.76 -13.84
N ALA A 286 3.92 -0.02 -12.86
CA ALA A 286 4.83 -0.53 -11.83
C ALA A 286 4.03 -0.78 -10.55
N THR A 287 3.99 -2.03 -10.09
CA THR A 287 3.23 -2.44 -8.93
C THR A 287 4.12 -3.05 -7.85
N PHE A 288 3.91 -2.66 -6.61
CA PHE A 288 4.78 -2.98 -5.49
C PHE A 288 4.00 -3.66 -4.38
N GLY A 289 4.33 -4.93 -4.14
CA GLY A 289 3.79 -5.72 -3.05
C GLY A 289 4.55 -5.54 -1.74
N THR A 290 3.93 -5.95 -0.64
CA THR A 290 4.51 -5.88 0.72
C THR A 290 5.10 -7.23 1.19
N GLY A 291 5.45 -8.12 0.26
CA GLY A 291 5.84 -9.50 0.57
C GLY A 291 4.62 -10.42 0.78
N LYS A 292 4.66 -11.61 0.18
CA LYS A 292 3.58 -12.60 0.23
C LYS A 292 4.11 -13.85 0.91
N LEU A 293 3.50 -14.25 2.02
CA LEU A 293 3.86 -15.49 2.65
C LEU A 293 3.30 -16.68 1.87
N ALA A 294 4.16 -17.62 1.49
CA ALA A 294 3.74 -18.87 0.88
C ALA A 294 3.24 -19.85 1.95
N LEU A 295 1.99 -19.70 2.36
CA LEU A 295 1.34 -20.66 3.26
C LEU A 295 1.16 -22.01 2.55
N ARG A 296 1.70 -23.08 3.15
CA ARG A 296 1.61 -24.46 2.68
C ARG A 296 0.96 -25.32 3.77
N PHE A 297 -0.35 -25.51 3.68
CA PHE A 297 -1.07 -26.47 4.52
C PHE A 297 -1.34 -27.73 3.69
N ASN A 298 -1.06 -28.90 4.26
CA ASN A 298 -1.37 -30.16 3.59
C ASN A 298 -2.85 -30.55 3.79
N LEU A 299 -3.34 -31.48 2.98
CA LEU A 299 -4.76 -31.90 3.00
C LEU A 299 -5.24 -32.35 4.40
N LYS A 300 -4.38 -33.04 5.16
CA LYS A 300 -4.73 -33.52 6.50
C LYS A 300 -4.91 -32.35 7.47
N GLN A 301 -4.02 -31.36 7.42
CA GLN A 301 -4.11 -30.14 8.22
C GLN A 301 -5.36 -29.34 7.85
N THR A 302 -5.54 -29.01 6.56
CA THR A 302 -6.63 -28.14 6.11
C THR A 302 -8.02 -28.73 6.41
N LYS A 303 -8.17 -30.07 6.39
CA LYS A 303 -9.42 -30.76 6.75
C LYS A 303 -9.86 -30.52 8.21
N THR A 304 -8.92 -30.24 9.11
CA THR A 304 -9.21 -30.07 10.54
C THR A 304 -9.14 -28.61 11.00
N MET A 305 -8.68 -27.69 10.15
CA MET A 305 -8.55 -26.27 10.51
C MET A 305 -9.93 -25.63 10.72
N GLY A 306 -10.22 -25.28 11.98
CA GLY A 306 -11.42 -24.54 12.38
C GLY A 306 -11.20 -23.02 12.44
N LEU A 307 -12.22 -22.28 12.91
CA LEU A 307 -12.17 -20.83 13.01
C LEU A 307 -10.90 -20.32 13.72
N LEU A 308 -10.50 -20.98 14.81
CA LEU A 308 -9.30 -20.60 15.56
C LEU A 308 -8.03 -20.85 14.76
N ASP A 309 -7.87 -21.99 14.07
CA ASP A 309 -6.67 -22.27 13.26
C ASP A 309 -6.52 -21.31 12.07
N TRP A 310 -7.64 -20.83 11.53
CA TRP A 310 -7.66 -19.86 10.44
C TRP A 310 -7.37 -18.43 10.91
N THR A 311 -7.61 -18.10 12.18
CA THR A 311 -7.51 -16.73 12.72
C THR A 311 -6.38 -16.54 13.75
N PHE A 312 -5.88 -17.62 14.34
CA PHE A 312 -4.82 -17.70 15.38
C PHE A 312 -4.00 -19.01 15.21
N PRO A 313 -2.76 -19.13 15.74
CA PRO A 313 -2.01 -18.19 16.56
C PRO A 313 -0.78 -17.55 15.86
N PHE A 314 -0.60 -17.74 14.55
CA PHE A 314 0.56 -17.20 13.83
C PHE A 314 0.11 -16.56 12.52
N GLY A 315 0.12 -15.21 12.47
CA GLY A 315 -0.02 -14.44 11.22
C GLY A 315 -1.39 -14.39 10.56
N ASN A 316 -2.47 -14.79 11.24
CA ASN A 316 -3.85 -14.82 10.69
C ASN A 316 -3.90 -15.43 9.26
N PRO A 317 -3.76 -16.77 9.14
CA PRO A 317 -3.71 -17.46 7.85
C PRO A 317 -4.85 -17.09 6.88
N LEU A 318 -6.03 -16.81 7.41
CA LEU A 318 -7.17 -16.37 6.62
C LEU A 318 -6.89 -15.06 5.88
N SER A 319 -6.34 -14.06 6.56
CA SER A 319 -5.97 -12.78 5.95
C SER A 319 -4.91 -12.94 4.86
N GLU A 320 -3.87 -13.73 5.12
CA GLU A 320 -2.82 -14.04 4.14
C GLU A 320 -3.38 -14.75 2.90
N VAL A 321 -4.32 -15.68 3.07
CA VAL A 321 -4.96 -16.38 1.95
C VAL A 321 -5.88 -15.45 1.16
N ILE A 322 -6.72 -14.64 1.82
CA ILE A 322 -7.65 -13.73 1.15
C ILE A 322 -6.87 -12.65 0.39
N PHE A 323 -6.01 -11.88 1.08
CA PHE A 323 -5.28 -10.79 0.46
C PHE A 323 -4.24 -11.31 -0.53
N GLY A 324 -3.51 -12.37 -0.18
CA GLY A 324 -2.53 -12.97 -1.08
C GLY A 324 -3.16 -13.64 -2.31
N GLY A 325 -4.37 -14.18 -2.17
CA GLY A 325 -5.17 -14.71 -3.27
C GLY A 325 -5.65 -13.59 -4.20
N TYR A 326 -6.26 -12.56 -3.63
CA TYR A 326 -6.76 -11.39 -4.36
C TYR A 326 -5.62 -10.65 -5.09
N SER A 327 -4.52 -10.34 -4.41
CA SER A 327 -3.37 -9.66 -5.02
C SER A 327 -2.81 -10.45 -6.21
N ARG A 328 -2.81 -11.79 -6.17
CA ARG A 328 -2.34 -12.65 -7.28
C ARG A 328 -3.34 -12.72 -8.43
N LEU A 329 -4.64 -12.74 -8.13
CA LEU A 329 -5.67 -12.65 -9.16
C LEU A 329 -5.55 -11.32 -9.91
N THR A 330 -5.46 -10.21 -9.18
CA THR A 330 -5.28 -8.87 -9.75
C THR A 330 -4.01 -8.77 -10.59
N ASP A 331 -2.89 -9.32 -10.11
CA ASP A 331 -1.61 -9.36 -10.82
C ASP A 331 -1.73 -10.02 -12.21
N ASN A 332 -2.37 -11.21 -12.27
CA ASN A 332 -2.58 -11.93 -13.52
C ASN A 332 -3.51 -11.15 -14.48
N ILE A 333 -4.63 -10.62 -13.96
CA ILE A 333 -5.60 -9.86 -14.78
C ILE A 333 -4.96 -8.56 -15.29
N ALA A 334 -4.25 -7.81 -14.44
CA ALA A 334 -3.61 -6.57 -14.82
C ALA A 334 -2.52 -6.80 -15.88
N SER A 335 -1.72 -7.86 -15.75
CA SER A 335 -0.71 -8.23 -16.75
C SER A 335 -1.33 -8.54 -18.12
N SER A 336 -2.37 -9.40 -18.18
CA SER A 336 -3.04 -9.73 -19.44
C SER A 336 -3.80 -8.52 -20.02
N LEU A 337 -4.51 -7.75 -19.19
CA LEU A 337 -5.23 -6.57 -19.64
C LEU A 337 -4.27 -5.54 -20.24
N LEU A 338 -3.15 -5.28 -19.56
CA LEU A 338 -2.15 -4.34 -20.02
C LEU A 338 -1.54 -4.80 -21.34
N LYS A 339 -1.09 -6.05 -21.42
CA LYS A 339 -0.38 -6.59 -22.59
C LYS A 339 -1.30 -6.78 -23.79
N ASP A 340 -2.50 -7.32 -23.59
CA ASP A 340 -3.34 -7.80 -24.69
C ASP A 340 -4.34 -6.74 -25.17
N TYR A 341 -4.69 -5.75 -24.33
CA TYR A 341 -5.76 -4.80 -24.62
C TYR A 341 -5.35 -3.33 -24.58
N ILE A 342 -4.46 -2.95 -23.66
CA ILE A 342 -4.02 -1.55 -23.50
C ILE A 342 -2.80 -1.29 -24.40
N ASN A 343 -1.72 -2.03 -24.20
CA ASN A 343 -0.47 -1.92 -24.96
C ASN A 343 -0.50 -2.82 -26.19
N LYS A 344 -1.17 -2.35 -27.23
CA LYS A 344 -1.33 -3.08 -28.50
C LYS A 344 -0.02 -3.28 -29.28
N ASP A 345 1.10 -2.71 -28.81
CA ASP A 345 2.44 -2.89 -29.36
C ASP A 345 3.10 -4.22 -28.90
N GLY A 346 2.45 -4.96 -28.00
CA GLY A 346 2.93 -6.25 -27.49
C GLY A 346 4.11 -6.12 -26.52
N VAL A 347 4.50 -4.91 -26.14
CA VAL A 347 5.60 -4.66 -25.19
C VAL A 347 5.09 -4.85 -23.77
N ASP A 348 5.71 -5.77 -23.04
CA ASP A 348 5.42 -5.99 -21.64
C ASP A 348 5.94 -4.81 -20.79
N ASN A 349 5.05 -3.87 -20.52
CA ASN A 349 5.30 -2.72 -19.65
C ASN A 349 4.66 -2.91 -18.26
N TYR A 350 4.41 -4.16 -17.86
CA TYR A 350 3.95 -4.52 -16.52
C TYR A 350 5.12 -4.93 -15.63
N PHE A 351 5.32 -4.23 -14.51
CA PHE A 351 6.43 -4.48 -13.60
C PHE A 351 5.90 -4.76 -12.19
N ARG A 352 5.73 -6.03 -11.82
CA ARG A 352 5.40 -6.45 -10.45
C ARG A 352 6.67 -6.66 -9.63
N PHE A 353 6.75 -6.07 -8.44
CA PHE A 353 7.77 -6.38 -7.43
C PHE A 353 7.09 -6.96 -6.20
N GLN A 354 7.19 -8.27 -6.03
CA GLN A 354 6.50 -9.00 -4.96
C GLN A 354 7.38 -10.13 -4.45
N PRO A 355 8.13 -9.93 -3.35
CA PRO A 355 8.85 -11.03 -2.72
C PRO A 355 7.88 -12.13 -2.27
N TYR A 356 8.15 -13.39 -2.65
CA TYR A 356 7.41 -14.56 -2.18
C TYR A 356 8.19 -15.20 -1.04
N ILE A 357 7.71 -15.04 0.18
CA ILE A 357 8.43 -15.45 1.39
C ILE A 357 8.17 -16.93 1.63
N GLU A 358 9.22 -17.73 1.56
CA GLU A 358 9.18 -19.19 1.74
C GLU A 358 10.05 -19.62 2.91
N THR A 359 9.64 -20.66 3.64
CA THR A 359 10.51 -21.27 4.66
C THR A 359 11.48 -22.25 4.01
N ILE A 360 12.71 -22.33 4.53
CA ILE A 360 13.73 -23.27 4.04
C ILE A 360 13.23 -24.72 4.09
N GLU A 361 12.39 -25.09 5.06
CA GLU A 361 11.74 -26.40 5.12
C GLU A 361 10.92 -26.74 3.86
N ASN A 362 10.33 -25.72 3.22
CA ASN A 362 9.54 -25.89 2.00
C ASN A 362 10.41 -26.09 0.74
N GLN A 363 11.74 -25.89 0.80
CA GLN A 363 12.63 -26.15 -0.34
C GLN A 363 12.61 -27.63 -0.77
N SER A 364 12.28 -28.53 0.15
CA SER A 364 12.12 -29.97 -0.11
C SER A 364 10.78 -30.34 -0.76
N SER A 365 9.87 -29.37 -0.96
CA SER A 365 8.57 -29.63 -1.59
C SER A 365 8.71 -29.80 -3.10
N THR A 366 7.88 -30.65 -3.69
CA THR A 366 7.85 -30.93 -5.15
C THR A 366 7.34 -29.75 -5.99
N VAL A 367 6.97 -28.63 -5.36
CA VAL A 367 6.46 -27.44 -6.03
C VAL A 367 7.64 -26.54 -6.38
N SER A 368 7.85 -26.28 -7.68
CA SER A 368 8.86 -25.31 -8.11
C SER A 368 8.60 -23.94 -7.47
N PRO A 369 9.60 -23.31 -6.84
CA PRO A 369 9.42 -22.03 -6.17
C PRO A 369 9.09 -20.93 -7.18
N ASN A 370 8.40 -19.89 -6.72
CA ASN A 370 8.15 -18.70 -7.54
C ASN A 370 9.49 -18.04 -7.92
N PRO A 371 9.65 -17.48 -9.12
CA PRO A 371 10.87 -16.74 -9.48
C PRO A 371 11.20 -15.56 -8.55
N ASP A 372 10.21 -15.03 -7.83
CA ASP A 372 10.41 -13.97 -6.85
C ASP A 372 10.55 -14.52 -5.41
N SER A 373 10.83 -15.82 -5.23
CA SER A 373 10.92 -16.45 -3.92
C SER A 373 12.17 -16.05 -3.12
N VAL A 374 11.96 -15.76 -1.85
CA VAL A 374 12.98 -15.46 -0.84
C VAL A 374 12.84 -16.42 0.32
N PHE A 375 13.86 -17.26 0.51
CA PHE A 375 13.86 -18.26 1.58
C PHE A 375 14.34 -17.69 2.91
N ILE A 376 13.58 -17.94 3.96
CA ILE A 376 13.83 -17.52 5.34
C ILE A 376 13.72 -18.71 6.30
N THR A 377 14.30 -18.58 7.51
CA THR A 377 14.19 -19.60 8.55
C THR A 377 12.79 -19.61 9.18
N PRO A 378 12.37 -20.70 9.84
CA PRO A 378 11.10 -20.73 10.59
C PRO A 378 11.01 -19.64 11.68
N GLN A 379 12.15 -19.26 12.28
CA GLN A 379 12.20 -18.18 13.27
C GLN A 379 11.97 -16.80 12.61
N GLU A 380 12.60 -16.55 11.47
CA GLU A 380 12.40 -15.35 10.68
C GLU A 380 10.95 -15.24 10.20
N ARG A 381 10.33 -16.37 9.85
CA ARG A 381 8.91 -16.40 9.46
C ARG A 381 8.00 -15.89 10.58
N LYS A 382 8.21 -16.33 11.83
CA LYS A 382 7.43 -15.83 12.97
C LYS A 382 7.56 -14.31 13.15
N GLN A 383 8.73 -13.75 12.84
CA GLN A 383 8.98 -12.31 12.91
C GLN A 383 8.30 -11.57 11.74
N PHE A 384 8.30 -12.15 10.54
CA PHE A 384 7.57 -11.64 9.37
C PHE A 384 6.04 -11.69 9.53
N GLU A 385 5.52 -12.73 10.18
CA GLU A 385 4.11 -12.93 10.51
C GLU A 385 3.65 -12.10 11.72
N SER A 386 4.57 -11.55 12.50
CA SER A 386 4.21 -10.79 13.71
C SER A 386 3.37 -9.57 13.35
N ALA A 387 2.38 -9.23 14.18
CA ALA A 387 1.59 -8.00 14.03
C ALA A 387 2.32 -6.76 14.58
N THR A 388 3.58 -6.89 14.99
CA THR A 388 4.35 -5.86 15.72
C THR A 388 5.59 -5.48 14.95
N PHE A 389 5.90 -4.18 14.89
CA PHE A 389 7.15 -3.70 14.30
C PHE A 389 8.18 -3.57 15.43
N GLN A 390 9.11 -4.50 15.47
CA GLN A 390 10.19 -4.53 16.45
C GLN A 390 11.53 -4.63 15.74
N HIS A 391 12.62 -4.37 16.44
CA HIS A 391 13.98 -4.50 15.89
C HIS A 391 14.21 -5.85 15.17
N SER A 392 13.69 -6.96 15.70
CA SER A 392 13.77 -8.28 15.05
C SER A 392 12.99 -8.36 13.74
N SER A 393 11.74 -7.90 13.70
CA SER A 393 10.92 -7.83 12.49
C SER A 393 11.56 -6.94 11.43
N LYS A 394 12.12 -5.78 11.84
CA LYS A 394 12.85 -4.86 10.98
C LYS A 394 14.05 -5.55 10.29
N ASN A 395 14.90 -6.22 11.08
CA ASN A 395 16.08 -6.91 10.56
C ASN A 395 15.70 -8.03 9.57
N VAL A 396 14.58 -8.73 9.80
CA VAL A 396 14.07 -9.73 8.85
C VAL A 396 13.62 -9.09 7.54
N LEU A 397 12.91 -7.97 7.57
CA LEU A 397 12.49 -7.27 6.36
C LEU A 397 13.68 -6.73 5.56
N GLU A 398 14.71 -6.22 6.23
CA GLU A 398 15.97 -5.81 5.59
C GLU A 398 16.66 -7.00 4.92
N LYS A 399 16.81 -8.11 5.64
CA LYS A 399 17.39 -9.34 5.09
C LYS A 399 16.61 -9.88 3.89
N ILE A 400 15.28 -9.78 3.92
CA ILE A 400 14.41 -10.17 2.79
C ILE A 400 14.67 -9.25 1.60
N ALA A 401 14.69 -7.92 1.82
CA ALA A 401 14.96 -6.95 0.77
C ALA A 401 16.33 -7.19 0.13
N ASP A 402 17.37 -7.38 0.94
CA ASP A 402 18.73 -7.64 0.46
C ASP A 402 18.79 -8.92 -0.38
N LYS A 403 18.18 -10.01 0.10
CA LYS A 403 18.10 -11.27 -0.67
C LYS A 403 17.31 -11.14 -1.96
N TYR A 404 16.28 -10.30 -1.98
CA TYR A 404 15.43 -10.07 -3.16
C TYR A 404 16.13 -9.20 -4.21
N LEU A 405 16.97 -8.26 -3.77
CA LEU A 405 17.60 -7.24 -4.62
C LEU A 405 19.03 -7.57 -5.06
N THR A 406 19.73 -8.47 -4.37
CA THR A 406 21.13 -8.79 -4.65
C THR A 406 21.26 -9.79 -5.81
N GLU A 407 22.11 -9.46 -6.78
CA GLU A 407 22.60 -10.40 -7.79
C GLU A 407 23.60 -11.36 -7.15
N LYS A 408 23.29 -12.66 -7.08
CA LYS A 408 24.34 -13.65 -6.86
C LYS A 408 25.00 -13.96 -8.20
N LEU A 409 26.21 -13.43 -8.40
CA LEU A 409 27.15 -13.94 -9.40
C LEU A 409 27.51 -15.39 -9.05
N GLU A 410 27.29 -16.25 -10.05
CA GLU A 410 27.76 -17.64 -10.25
C GLU A 410 28.47 -18.35 -9.08
N ASN A 411 27.83 -19.42 -8.59
CA ASN A 411 28.42 -20.75 -8.37
C ASN A 411 27.46 -21.64 -7.56
N SER A 412 26.46 -22.22 -8.23
CA SER A 412 25.93 -23.56 -7.90
C SER A 412 24.79 -23.90 -8.86
N ASN A 413 24.83 -25.11 -9.40
CA ASN A 413 23.83 -25.64 -10.29
C ASN A 413 22.43 -25.58 -9.62
N THR A 414 21.44 -25.21 -10.42
CA THR A 414 19.98 -25.30 -10.24
C THR A 414 19.21 -24.33 -9.33
N SER A 415 19.80 -23.27 -8.73
CA SER A 415 19.00 -22.24 -8.02
C SER A 415 19.18 -20.78 -8.51
N ASN A 416 20.01 -20.52 -9.52
CA ASN A 416 20.41 -19.16 -9.92
C ASN A 416 19.55 -18.45 -11.00
N ASN A 417 18.60 -19.14 -11.66
CA ASN A 417 17.80 -18.53 -12.74
C ASN A 417 16.72 -17.55 -12.27
N GLN A 418 16.40 -17.51 -10.98
CA GLN A 418 15.29 -16.74 -10.43
C GLN A 418 15.71 -15.30 -10.06
N GLN A 419 16.86 -15.13 -9.42
CA GLN A 419 17.36 -13.82 -8.96
C GLN A 419 17.81 -12.89 -10.10
N ILE A 420 18.29 -13.47 -11.20
CA ILE A 420 18.60 -12.74 -12.44
C ILE A 420 17.37 -11.98 -12.96
N GLN A 421 16.15 -12.49 -12.72
CA GLN A 421 14.92 -11.90 -13.25
C GLN A 421 14.51 -10.61 -12.53
N VAL A 422 14.74 -10.48 -11.22
CA VAL A 422 14.37 -9.28 -10.46
C VAL A 422 15.26 -8.10 -10.86
N THR A 423 16.58 -8.30 -10.94
CA THR A 423 17.47 -7.22 -11.37
C THR A 423 17.19 -6.78 -12.80
N GLN A 424 17.00 -7.73 -13.73
CA GLN A 424 16.59 -7.41 -15.10
C GLN A 424 15.25 -6.66 -15.15
N ARG A 425 14.29 -7.02 -14.29
CA ARG A 425 13.00 -6.30 -14.17
C ARG A 425 13.20 -4.87 -13.69
N ILE A 426 14.07 -4.64 -12.69
CA ILE A 426 14.42 -3.29 -12.25
C ILE A 426 15.09 -2.52 -13.38
N GLU A 427 16.07 -3.10 -14.07
CA GLU A 427 16.76 -2.43 -15.18
C GLU A 427 15.80 -2.04 -16.31
N LYS A 428 14.90 -2.94 -16.70
CA LYS A 428 13.86 -2.66 -17.69
C LYS A 428 12.91 -1.55 -17.23
N LEU A 429 12.51 -1.55 -15.96
CA LEU A 429 11.70 -0.44 -15.42
C LEU A 429 12.48 0.87 -15.49
N VAL A 430 13.72 0.91 -15.00
CA VAL A 430 14.57 2.10 -15.02
C VAL A 430 14.75 2.65 -16.44
N ILE A 431 14.95 1.77 -17.44
CA ILE A 431 15.02 2.16 -18.86
C ILE A 431 13.70 2.74 -19.34
N ASN A 432 12.55 2.22 -18.89
CA ASN A 432 11.24 2.72 -19.32
C ASN A 432 10.82 4.02 -18.60
N LEU A 433 11.41 4.32 -17.44
CA LEU A 433 11.12 5.55 -16.70
C LEU A 433 11.98 6.74 -17.18
N LEU A 434 13.24 6.49 -17.56
CA LEU A 434 14.17 7.47 -18.14
C LEU A 434 13.84 7.72 -19.62
#